data_AF-A0A967D7T9-F1
#
_entry.id   AF-A0A967D7T9-F1
#
_cell.length_a   1.000
_cell.length_b   1.000
_cell.length_c   1.000
_cell.angle_alpha   90.00
_cell.angle_beta   90.00
_cell.angle_gamma   90.00
#
_symmetry.space_group_name_H-M   'P 1'
#
loop_
_entity.id
_entity.type
_entity.pdbx_description
1 polymer ?
#
loop_
_entity_poly.entity_id
_entity_poly.type
_entity_poly.pdbx_seq_one_letter_code
_entity_poly.pdbx_strand_id
1 'polypeptide(L)'
;MTSNIAQRAVVAFVAVAIAGCSASQTEPVAIEAPSVTTVAEGVDETSPSTPEAGESGSTTTDAPASSQSDSETSTTTSPPLTSESDAVTDDTETDDTDSDDVVVEATFSSAVAPVMSNNCGSCHNPGGPGSVHWNLSEARDVSENAQFIRAALLSGYMPPWPASNLGVAYKNSFAIEEEALAPIIEWIDNGAVLDVDPTTPVIGGRSVR
;
A
#
# COMPACT_ATOMS: atom_id res chain seq x y z
N MET A 1 59.27 -33.49 10.45
CA MET A 1 58.46 -32.35 9.97
C MET A 1 57.47 -32.02 11.08
N THR A 2 57.81 -31.13 12.03
CA THR A 2 57.43 -29.69 12.05
C THR A 2 55.93 -29.49 11.82
N SER A 3 55.15 -28.73 12.58
CA SER A 3 55.38 -27.80 13.69
C SER A 3 54.02 -27.13 13.94
N ASN A 4 53.56 -27.01 15.19
CA ASN A 4 52.69 -25.94 15.77
C ASN A 4 51.34 -25.62 15.06
N ILE A 5 50.27 -25.15 15.72
CA ILE A 5 50.16 -23.89 16.46
C ILE A 5 48.83 -23.95 17.24
N ALA A 6 48.94 -23.77 18.56
CA ALA A 6 47.85 -23.38 19.44
C ALA A 6 47.53 -21.88 19.26
N GLN A 7 46.41 -21.45 19.84
CA GLN A 7 46.01 -20.05 20.09
C GLN A 7 45.43 -19.33 18.85
N ARG A 8 44.35 -18.54 18.94
CA ARG A 8 43.97 -17.60 19.99
C ARG A 8 42.51 -17.19 19.80
N ALA A 9 41.71 -17.30 20.85
CA ALA A 9 40.47 -16.54 20.96
C ALA A 9 40.81 -15.05 20.99
N VAL A 10 40.22 -14.27 20.09
CA VAL A 10 40.21 -12.81 20.16
C VAL A 10 38.75 -12.40 20.19
N VAL A 11 38.26 -12.20 21.41
CA VAL A 11 37.01 -11.49 21.69
C VAL A 11 37.29 -10.01 21.40
N ALA A 12 36.79 -9.51 20.28
CA ALA A 12 36.80 -8.08 19.97
C ALA A 12 35.62 -7.42 20.69
N PHE A 13 35.88 -6.86 21.87
CA PHE A 13 35.02 -5.85 22.49
C PHE A 13 35.13 -4.56 21.67
N VAL A 14 34.12 -4.25 20.85
CA VAL A 14 33.98 -2.93 20.25
C VAL A 14 33.34 -2.00 21.27
N ALA A 15 34.14 -1.06 21.77
CA ALA A 15 33.70 0.00 22.66
C ALA A 15 32.79 0.98 21.90
N VAL A 16 31.53 1.07 22.34
CA VAL A 16 30.58 2.10 21.92
C VAL A 16 30.94 3.39 22.66
N ALA A 17 31.46 4.37 21.93
CA ALA A 17 31.64 5.73 22.43
C ALA A 17 30.37 6.55 22.12
N ILE A 18 29.62 6.89 23.17
CA ILE A 18 28.49 7.82 23.12
C ILE A 18 28.99 9.19 23.60
N ALA A 19 29.07 10.17 22.70
CA ALA A 19 29.13 11.61 22.97
C ALA A 19 29.07 12.35 21.61
N GLY A 20 28.20 13.32 21.33
CA GLY A 20 27.14 13.93 22.10
C GLY A 20 26.30 14.84 21.20
N CYS A 21 25.10 15.20 21.66
CA CYS A 21 24.29 16.27 21.09
C CYS A 21 24.93 17.64 21.38
N SER A 22 24.90 18.57 20.43
CA SER A 22 24.32 19.92 20.64
C SER A 22 24.41 20.83 19.42
N ALA A 23 23.22 21.12 18.89
CA ALA A 23 22.70 22.39 18.37
C ALA A 23 23.60 23.28 17.48
N SER A 24 23.35 23.22 16.16
CA SER A 24 23.62 24.36 15.27
C SER A 24 22.42 25.31 15.29
N GLN A 25 22.72 26.59 15.51
CA GLN A 25 21.79 27.69 15.68
C GLN A 25 21.07 28.01 14.36
N THR A 26 19.74 28.11 14.41
CA THR A 26 18.89 28.64 13.34
C THR A 26 18.81 30.16 13.49
N GLU A 27 19.24 30.88 12.47
CA GLU A 27 19.09 32.33 12.37
C GLU A 27 17.66 32.65 11.90
N PRO A 28 16.95 33.64 12.50
CA PRO A 28 15.58 33.95 12.11
C PRO A 28 15.55 34.74 10.79
N VAL A 29 14.99 34.14 9.74
CA VAL A 29 14.58 34.87 8.54
C VAL A 29 13.35 35.70 8.89
N ALA A 30 13.48 37.01 8.69
CA ALA A 30 12.42 37.99 8.87
C ALA A 30 11.24 37.69 7.92
N ILE A 31 10.06 37.50 8.50
CA ILE A 31 8.80 37.45 7.77
C ILE A 31 8.33 38.90 7.64
N GLU A 32 8.39 39.44 6.43
CA GLU A 32 7.74 40.71 6.08
C GLU A 32 6.22 40.51 6.16
N ALA A 33 5.56 41.30 7.00
CA ALA A 33 4.11 41.29 7.14
C ALA A 33 3.45 41.94 5.91
N PRO A 34 2.42 41.34 5.29
CA PRO A 34 1.62 42.05 4.30
C PRO A 34 0.76 43.11 4.98
N SER A 35 0.88 44.34 4.49
CA SER A 35 0.05 45.49 4.83
C SER A 35 -1.43 45.17 4.61
N VAL A 36 -2.21 45.14 5.71
CA VAL A 36 -3.66 45.10 5.66
C VAL A 36 -4.18 46.49 5.26
N THR A 37 -4.73 46.59 4.05
CA THR A 37 -5.50 47.76 3.63
C THR A 37 -6.86 47.70 4.31
N THR A 38 -7.07 48.59 5.28
CA THR A 38 -8.36 48.93 5.86
C THR A 38 -9.28 49.54 4.80
N VAL A 39 -10.46 48.95 4.61
CA VAL A 39 -11.62 49.62 4.00
C VAL A 39 -12.72 49.66 5.06
N ALA A 40 -12.97 50.86 5.57
CA ALA A 40 -14.16 51.27 6.31
C ALA A 40 -15.32 51.34 5.30
N GLU A 41 -16.47 50.69 5.50
CA GLU A 41 -17.59 51.05 6.38
C GLU A 41 -18.82 51.26 5.46
N GLY A 42 -19.93 50.62 5.82
CA GLY A 42 -21.15 50.59 5.03
C GLY A 42 -22.22 49.83 5.80
N VAL A 43 -22.67 50.46 6.87
CA VAL A 43 -23.79 50.05 7.73
C VAL A 43 -25.09 49.97 6.93
N ASP A 44 -25.87 48.90 7.13
CA ASP A 44 -27.33 49.01 7.12
C ASP A 44 -27.92 47.96 8.07
N GLU A 45 -28.54 48.47 9.12
CA GLU A 45 -29.27 47.73 10.14
C GLU A 45 -30.64 47.30 9.61
N THR A 46 -30.97 46.01 9.69
CA THR A 46 -32.35 45.59 9.95
C THR A 46 -32.36 44.19 10.60
N SER A 47 -32.52 44.17 11.93
CA SER A 47 -33.12 43.07 12.69
C SER A 47 -34.65 43.13 12.54
N PRO A 48 -35.49 42.18 13.03
CA PRO A 48 -35.20 40.89 13.68
C PRO A 48 -36.09 39.72 13.14
N SER A 49 -35.88 38.49 13.64
CA SER A 49 -36.93 37.60 14.21
C SER A 49 -36.42 36.18 14.48
N THR A 50 -36.43 35.81 15.77
CA THR A 50 -36.44 34.43 16.30
C THR A 50 -37.81 33.78 16.02
N PRO A 51 -37.86 32.46 15.78
CA PRO A 51 -38.42 31.55 16.80
C PRO A 51 -37.64 30.22 16.87
N GLU A 52 -37.23 29.80 18.06
CA GLU A 52 -37.88 28.79 18.93
C GLU A 52 -37.30 27.38 18.78
N ALA A 53 -37.10 26.78 19.95
CA ALA A 53 -36.61 25.44 20.15
C ALA A 53 -37.61 24.39 19.67
N GLY A 54 -37.09 23.30 19.11
CA GLY A 54 -37.82 22.08 18.81
C GLY A 54 -36.95 20.89 19.19
N GLU A 55 -37.07 20.50 20.45
CA GLU A 55 -36.66 19.19 20.95
C GLU A 55 -37.56 18.10 20.35
N SER A 56 -37.05 16.87 20.33
CA SER A 56 -37.77 15.59 20.21
C SER A 56 -37.62 14.85 18.88
N GLY A 57 -37.29 13.56 19.01
CA GLY A 57 -37.57 12.58 17.96
C GLY A 57 -36.50 11.53 17.70
N SER A 58 -36.08 10.79 18.72
CA SER A 58 -35.54 9.44 18.50
C SER A 58 -36.66 8.56 17.94
N THR A 59 -36.52 8.10 16.70
CA THR A 59 -37.39 7.08 16.12
C THR A 59 -36.54 5.92 15.61
N THR A 60 -36.42 4.92 16.48
CA THR A 60 -36.24 3.52 16.10
C THR A 60 -37.39 3.14 15.15
N THR A 61 -37.06 2.68 13.94
CA THR A 61 -38.03 2.01 13.08
C THR A 61 -37.54 0.61 12.81
N ASP A 62 -38.38 -0.31 13.29
CA ASP A 62 -38.38 -1.75 13.14
C ASP A 62 -38.12 -2.28 11.72
N ALA A 63 -37.41 -3.40 11.72
CA ALA A 63 -37.45 -4.40 10.67
C ALA A 63 -38.85 -5.03 10.54
N PRO A 64 -39.23 -5.49 9.34
CA PRO A 64 -40.10 -6.64 9.23
C PRO A 64 -39.32 -7.89 8.82
N ALA A 65 -39.59 -8.95 9.57
CA ALA A 65 -39.22 -10.31 9.29
C ALA A 65 -40.00 -10.90 8.10
N SER A 66 -39.45 -12.01 7.62
CA SER A 66 -40.13 -13.13 6.94
C SER A 66 -40.37 -13.00 5.43
N SER A 67 -39.61 -13.79 4.68
CA SER A 67 -40.19 -14.76 3.76
C SER A 67 -39.23 -15.95 3.63
N GLN A 68 -39.65 -17.05 4.23
CA GLN A 68 -39.16 -18.39 3.93
C GLN A 68 -39.69 -18.78 2.55
N SER A 69 -38.87 -19.44 1.74
CA SER A 69 -39.35 -20.21 0.60
C SER A 69 -38.56 -21.51 0.55
N ASP A 70 -39.32 -22.60 0.54
CA ASP A 70 -38.92 -23.98 0.69
C ASP A 70 -38.10 -24.53 -0.48
N SER A 71 -37.31 -25.56 -0.13
CA SER A 71 -37.01 -26.80 -0.84
C SER A 71 -37.12 -26.80 -2.36
N GLU A 72 -36.03 -27.19 -3.04
CA GLU A 72 -36.02 -28.49 -3.74
C GLU A 72 -34.63 -29.15 -3.66
N THR A 73 -34.67 -30.38 -3.18
CA THR A 73 -33.62 -31.40 -3.30
C THR A 73 -33.40 -31.75 -4.77
N SER A 74 -32.14 -31.78 -5.20
CA SER A 74 -31.74 -32.64 -6.32
C SER A 74 -30.39 -33.28 -6.01
N THR A 75 -30.53 -34.57 -5.74
CA THR A 75 -29.54 -35.61 -5.58
C THR A 75 -28.76 -35.83 -6.87
N THR A 76 -27.58 -36.46 -6.72
CA THR A 76 -27.07 -37.51 -7.63
C THR A 76 -26.23 -37.07 -8.83
N THR A 77 -24.91 -37.24 -8.70
CA THR A 77 -24.08 -38.14 -9.55
C THR A 77 -22.67 -37.59 -9.75
N SER A 78 -21.70 -38.13 -8.99
CA SER A 78 -20.36 -38.41 -9.53
C SER A 78 -20.45 -39.64 -10.43
N PRO A 79 -19.66 -39.74 -11.51
CA PRO A 79 -18.46 -40.59 -11.44
C PRO A 79 -17.33 -40.04 -12.35
N PRO A 80 -16.31 -40.84 -12.71
CA PRO A 80 -15.09 -41.07 -11.95
C PRO A 80 -13.84 -40.49 -12.64
N LEU A 81 -12.73 -40.57 -11.92
CA LEU A 81 -11.36 -40.51 -12.42
C LEU A 81 -11.17 -41.43 -13.66
N THR A 82 -10.64 -40.88 -14.74
CA THR A 82 -9.87 -41.64 -15.73
C THR A 82 -8.52 -40.96 -15.93
N SER A 83 -7.49 -41.61 -15.40
CA SER A 83 -6.12 -41.48 -15.86
C SER A 83 -6.03 -41.98 -17.29
N GLU A 84 -5.55 -41.14 -18.20
CA GLU A 84 -5.02 -41.59 -19.48
C GLU A 84 -3.66 -40.91 -19.66
N SER A 85 -2.63 -41.73 -19.44
CA SER A 85 -1.25 -41.44 -19.78
C SER A 85 -1.08 -41.73 -21.26
N ASP A 86 -0.70 -40.74 -22.05
CA ASP A 86 -0.03 -40.97 -23.32
C ASP A 86 1.20 -40.08 -23.40
N ALA A 87 2.34 -40.77 -23.49
CA ALA A 87 3.64 -40.22 -23.71
C ALA A 87 3.73 -39.74 -25.17
N VAL A 88 4.00 -38.46 -25.35
CA VAL A 88 4.67 -37.96 -26.55
C VAL A 88 6.06 -37.53 -26.10
N THR A 89 7.03 -38.41 -26.34
CA THR A 89 8.43 -38.04 -26.50
C THR A 89 8.57 -37.46 -27.89
N ASP A 90 8.66 -36.14 -27.98
CA ASP A 90 9.21 -35.47 -29.15
C ASP A 90 10.60 -34.94 -28.76
N ASP A 91 11.56 -35.36 -29.55
CA ASP A 91 12.98 -35.17 -29.38
C ASP A 91 13.39 -33.73 -29.73
N THR A 92 14.28 -33.18 -28.92
CA THR A 92 15.39 -32.31 -29.34
C THR A 92 15.02 -30.92 -29.90
N GLU A 93 15.12 -29.90 -29.06
CA GLU A 93 16.27 -28.99 -29.06
C GLU A 93 16.25 -28.22 -27.73
N THR A 94 17.01 -28.71 -26.74
CA THR A 94 17.44 -27.86 -25.63
C THR A 94 18.53 -26.95 -26.20
N ASP A 95 18.10 -25.82 -26.74
CA ASP A 95 18.92 -24.63 -26.80
C ASP A 95 19.19 -24.24 -25.33
N ASP A 96 20.34 -24.69 -24.82
CA ASP A 96 20.94 -24.22 -23.58
C ASP A 96 21.36 -22.75 -23.76
N THR A 97 20.36 -21.86 -23.95
CA THR A 97 20.54 -20.45 -23.68
C THR A 97 20.54 -20.31 -22.17
N ASP A 98 21.76 -20.41 -21.63
CA ASP A 98 22.28 -19.64 -20.51
C ASP A 98 21.29 -18.57 -20.05
N SER A 99 20.34 -18.99 -19.21
CA SER A 99 19.56 -18.07 -18.41
C SER A 99 20.49 -17.66 -17.29
N ASP A 100 21.46 -16.81 -17.65
CA ASP A 100 22.11 -15.91 -16.72
C ASP A 100 20.97 -15.37 -15.86
N ASP A 101 21.01 -15.70 -14.58
CA ASP A 101 20.07 -15.21 -13.57
C ASP A 101 20.20 -13.69 -13.58
N VAL A 102 19.43 -13.03 -14.44
CA VAL A 102 19.37 -11.58 -14.50
C VAL A 102 18.65 -11.21 -13.22
N VAL A 103 19.43 -10.91 -12.18
CA VAL A 103 18.95 -10.28 -10.96
C VAL A 103 18.40 -8.92 -11.38
N VAL A 104 17.09 -8.89 -11.67
CA VAL A 104 16.38 -7.65 -11.97
C VAL A 104 16.17 -6.97 -10.63
N GLU A 105 17.06 -6.03 -10.30
CA GLU A 105 16.96 -5.21 -9.09
C GLU A 105 15.55 -4.61 -8.98
N ALA A 106 14.90 -4.79 -7.83
CA ALA A 106 13.58 -4.24 -7.58
C ALA A 106 13.65 -2.71 -7.47
N THR A 107 13.27 -2.01 -8.55
CA THR A 107 13.23 -0.54 -8.57
C THR A 107 11.81 -0.01 -8.35
N PHE A 108 11.70 1.30 -8.07
CA PHE A 108 10.39 1.91 -7.91
C PHE A 108 9.54 1.75 -9.18
N SER A 109 10.10 2.07 -10.36
CA SER A 109 9.34 2.01 -11.62
C SER A 109 8.87 0.60 -12.00
N SER A 110 9.70 -0.42 -11.74
CA SER A 110 9.45 -1.79 -12.19
C SER A 110 8.61 -2.60 -11.22
N ALA A 111 8.87 -2.49 -9.91
CA ALA A 111 8.21 -3.29 -8.88
C ALA A 111 7.09 -2.53 -8.15
N VAL A 112 7.32 -1.26 -7.81
CA VAL A 112 6.48 -0.55 -6.84
C VAL A 112 5.35 0.22 -7.52
N ALA A 113 5.68 1.02 -8.53
CA ALA A 113 4.75 1.89 -9.22
C ALA A 113 3.53 1.13 -9.79
N PRO A 114 3.67 -0.07 -10.40
CA PRO A 114 2.53 -0.84 -10.86
C PRO A 114 1.59 -1.25 -9.72
N VAL A 115 2.14 -1.69 -8.58
CA VAL A 115 1.33 -2.11 -7.43
C VAL A 115 0.65 -0.91 -6.77
N MET A 116 1.37 0.19 -6.58
CA MET A 116 0.80 1.41 -6.01
C MET A 116 -0.32 1.97 -6.90
N SER A 117 -0.13 1.98 -8.22
CA SER A 117 -1.16 2.46 -9.15
C SER A 117 -2.39 1.54 -9.20
N ASN A 118 -2.20 0.22 -9.14
CA ASN A 118 -3.30 -0.74 -9.26
C ASN A 118 -4.07 -0.98 -7.96
N ASN A 119 -3.40 -0.87 -6.80
CA ASN A 119 -3.97 -1.28 -5.52
C ASN A 119 -4.20 -0.13 -4.53
N CYS A 120 -3.45 0.96 -4.65
CA CYS A 120 -3.49 2.07 -3.69
C CYS A 120 -4.05 3.35 -4.32
N GLY A 121 -3.69 3.61 -5.59
CA GLY A 121 -3.90 4.88 -6.26
C GLY A 121 -5.38 5.29 -6.29
N SER A 122 -6.33 4.39 -6.54
CA SER A 122 -7.74 4.79 -6.62
C SER A 122 -8.29 5.39 -5.31
N CYS A 123 -7.70 5.05 -4.17
CA CYS A 123 -8.12 5.52 -2.86
C CYS A 123 -7.22 6.63 -2.31
N HIS A 124 -5.91 6.56 -2.57
CA HIS A 124 -4.89 7.47 -2.02
C HIS A 124 -4.48 8.61 -2.94
N ASN A 125 -5.13 8.75 -4.11
CA ASN A 125 -5.02 9.94 -4.95
C ASN A 125 -5.91 11.10 -4.47
N PRO A 126 -5.64 12.35 -4.89
CA PRO A 126 -6.39 13.52 -4.46
C PRO A 126 -7.89 13.35 -4.71
N GLY A 127 -8.70 13.55 -3.66
CA GLY A 127 -10.15 13.37 -3.70
C GLY A 127 -10.62 11.93 -3.44
N GLY A 128 -9.72 10.96 -3.34
CA GLY A 128 -10.03 9.59 -2.92
C GLY A 128 -10.20 9.46 -1.40
N PRO A 129 -10.93 8.44 -0.92
CA PRO A 129 -11.25 8.28 0.50
C PRO A 129 -10.03 8.00 1.40
N GLY A 130 -8.94 7.45 0.85
CA GLY A 130 -7.69 7.24 1.57
C GLY A 130 -6.82 8.49 1.65
N SER A 131 -6.98 9.44 0.72
CA SER A 131 -6.15 10.63 0.60
C SER A 131 -6.25 11.59 1.79
N VAL A 132 -7.37 11.57 2.53
CA VAL A 132 -7.56 12.38 3.74
C VAL A 132 -6.68 11.92 4.91
N HIS A 133 -6.23 10.67 4.88
CA HIS A 133 -5.32 10.10 5.87
C HIS A 133 -3.89 10.12 5.36
N TRP A 134 -3.72 9.80 4.08
CA TRP A 134 -2.41 9.66 3.46
C TRP A 134 -2.52 9.81 1.95
N ASN A 135 -1.80 10.80 1.42
CA ASN A 135 -1.69 11.02 -0.01
C ASN A 135 -0.49 10.24 -0.58
N LEU A 136 -0.72 9.49 -1.66
CA LEU A 136 0.29 8.69 -2.38
C LEU A 136 0.25 9.01 -3.89
N SER A 137 0.03 10.27 -4.24
CA SER A 137 -0.22 10.70 -5.62
C SER A 137 1.02 10.82 -6.50
N GLU A 138 2.19 10.96 -5.88
CA GLU A 138 3.48 11.10 -6.57
C GLU A 138 4.51 10.10 -6.03
N ALA A 139 5.53 9.80 -6.83
CA ALA A 139 6.60 8.86 -6.46
C ALA A 139 7.31 9.25 -5.15
N ARG A 140 7.52 10.56 -4.92
CA ARG A 140 8.07 11.08 -3.66
C ARG A 140 7.22 10.68 -2.45
N ASP A 141 5.89 10.74 -2.58
CA ASP A 141 4.97 10.48 -1.48
C ASP A 141 5.08 9.01 -1.07
N VAL A 142 5.27 8.11 -2.04
CA VAL A 142 5.49 6.68 -1.80
C VAL A 142 6.83 6.42 -1.10
N SER A 143 7.91 7.03 -1.59
CA SER A 143 9.26 6.85 -1.03
C SER A 143 9.38 7.41 0.40
N GLU A 144 8.92 8.63 0.64
CA GLU A 144 8.98 9.28 1.95
C GLU A 144 8.21 8.53 3.04
N ASN A 145 7.17 7.78 2.64
CA ASN A 145 6.32 7.04 3.55
C ASN A 145 6.50 5.52 3.47
N ALA A 146 7.55 5.04 2.81
CA ALA A 146 7.79 3.62 2.52
C ALA A 146 7.67 2.70 3.74
N GLN A 147 8.16 3.12 4.92
CA GLN A 147 8.08 2.29 6.13
C GLN A 147 6.65 2.10 6.65
N PHE A 148 5.77 3.10 6.47
CA PHE A 148 4.35 2.93 6.77
C PHE A 148 3.68 2.00 5.75
N ILE A 149 4.12 2.04 4.49
CA ILE A 149 3.58 1.17 3.43
C ILE A 149 3.92 -0.27 3.78
N ARG A 150 5.18 -0.53 4.12
CA ARG A 150 5.67 -1.82 4.60
C ARG A 150 4.82 -2.35 5.75
N ALA A 151 4.58 -1.53 6.78
CA ALA A 151 3.76 -1.95 7.92
C ALA A 151 2.31 -2.27 7.53
N ALA A 152 1.70 -1.45 6.66
CA ALA A 152 0.32 -1.64 6.22
C ALA A 152 0.15 -2.89 5.35
N LEU A 153 1.13 -3.17 4.48
CA LEU A 153 1.15 -4.36 3.63
C LEU A 153 1.39 -5.64 4.45
N LEU A 154 2.43 -5.66 5.31
CA LEU A 154 2.77 -6.85 6.09
C LEU A 154 1.73 -7.22 7.15
N SER A 155 0.97 -6.23 7.64
CA SER A 155 -0.16 -6.48 8.55
C SER A 155 -1.44 -6.89 7.83
N GLY A 156 -1.49 -6.77 6.49
CA GLY A 156 -2.72 -6.93 5.71
C GLY A 156 -3.76 -5.85 5.99
N TYR A 157 -3.39 -4.74 6.64
CA TYR A 157 -4.28 -3.62 6.88
C TYR A 157 -4.64 -2.89 5.58
N MET A 158 -3.69 -2.82 4.64
CA MET A 158 -3.88 -2.25 3.31
C MET A 158 -3.42 -3.22 2.22
N PRO A 159 -4.08 -3.22 1.05
CA PRO A 159 -5.34 -2.54 0.78
C PRO A 159 -6.50 -3.18 1.57
N PRO A 160 -7.56 -2.41 1.90
CA PRO A 160 -8.66 -2.94 2.69
C PRO A 160 -9.43 -3.95 1.85
N TRP A 161 -9.24 -5.24 2.14
CA TRP A 161 -9.85 -6.33 1.40
C TRP A 161 -10.44 -7.38 2.37
N PRO A 162 -11.75 -7.31 2.66
CA PRO A 162 -12.37 -8.22 3.62
C PRO A 162 -12.62 -9.63 3.06
N ALA A 163 -12.41 -9.86 1.76
CA ALA A 163 -12.66 -11.15 1.13
C ALA A 163 -11.45 -12.09 1.27
N SER A 164 -11.74 -13.36 1.57
CA SER A 164 -10.71 -14.40 1.69
C SER A 164 -10.22 -14.86 0.30
N ASN A 165 -8.95 -15.26 0.22
CA ASN A 165 -8.36 -15.94 -0.93
C ASN A 165 -8.69 -17.45 -0.99
N LEU A 166 -9.40 -18.02 0.00
CA LEU A 166 -9.76 -19.45 0.04
C LEU A 166 -10.95 -19.82 -0.86
N GLY A 167 -11.59 -18.84 -1.50
CA GLY A 167 -12.78 -19.01 -2.35
C GLY A 167 -12.48 -18.98 -3.84
N VAL A 168 -13.49 -18.55 -4.62
CA VAL A 168 -13.32 -18.28 -6.06
C VAL A 168 -12.59 -16.96 -6.27
N ALA A 169 -11.86 -16.84 -7.39
CA ALA A 169 -11.20 -15.59 -7.74
C ALA A 169 -12.24 -14.47 -7.96
N TYR A 170 -12.03 -13.32 -7.31
CA TYR A 170 -12.89 -12.16 -7.43
C TYR A 170 -12.46 -11.29 -8.61
N LYS A 171 -13.44 -10.85 -9.42
CA LYS A 171 -13.20 -9.80 -10.41
C LYS A 171 -12.80 -8.51 -9.68
N ASN A 172 -11.72 -7.87 -10.13
CA ASN A 172 -11.18 -6.62 -9.55
C ASN A 172 -10.73 -6.76 -8.08
N SER A 173 -10.19 -7.91 -7.68
CA SER A 173 -9.57 -8.07 -6.35
C SER A 173 -8.44 -7.06 -6.14
N PHE A 174 -8.41 -6.44 -4.96
CA PHE A 174 -7.29 -5.61 -4.48
C PHE A 174 -6.26 -6.43 -3.70
N ALA A 175 -6.46 -7.74 -3.53
CA ALA A 175 -5.45 -8.59 -2.91
C ALA A 175 -4.11 -8.48 -3.67
N ILE A 176 -3.03 -8.40 -2.91
CA ILE A 176 -1.67 -8.40 -3.43
C ILE A 176 -1.12 -9.79 -3.18
N GLU A 177 -0.71 -10.45 -4.27
CA GLU A 177 -0.07 -11.77 -4.20
C GLU A 177 1.36 -11.64 -3.63
N GLU A 178 1.85 -12.70 -3.00
CA GLU A 178 3.14 -12.70 -2.30
C GLU A 178 4.31 -12.38 -3.26
N GLU A 179 4.20 -12.82 -4.51
CA GLU A 179 5.19 -12.57 -5.57
C GLU A 179 5.30 -11.08 -5.93
N ALA A 180 4.20 -10.33 -5.81
CA ALA A 180 4.20 -8.89 -6.02
C ALA A 180 4.60 -8.12 -4.74
N LEU A 181 4.38 -8.71 -3.56
CA LEU A 181 4.71 -8.10 -2.28
C LEU A 181 6.22 -8.12 -2.01
N ALA A 182 6.88 -9.26 -2.24
CA ALA A 182 8.30 -9.44 -1.98
C ALA A 182 9.22 -8.33 -2.56
N PRO A 183 9.14 -7.98 -3.86
CA PRO A 183 10.02 -6.96 -4.44
C PRO A 183 9.72 -5.55 -3.92
N ILE A 184 8.49 -5.28 -3.45
CA ILE A 184 8.18 -4.01 -2.78
C ILE A 184 8.88 -3.95 -1.44
N ILE A 185 8.80 -5.01 -0.64
CA ILE A 185 9.48 -5.06 0.67
C ILE A 185 10.98 -4.94 0.50
N GLU A 186 11.55 -5.63 -0.49
CA GLU A 186 12.97 -5.52 -0.84
C GLU A 186 13.36 -4.08 -1.21
N TRP A 187 12.60 -3.42 -2.10
CA TRP A 187 12.84 -2.02 -2.45
C TRP A 187 12.79 -1.08 -1.23
N ILE A 188 11.85 -1.32 -0.30
CA ILE A 188 11.75 -0.54 0.94
C ILE A 188 12.95 -0.80 1.85
N ASP A 189 13.36 -2.06 2.01
CA ASP A 189 14.48 -2.47 2.85
C ASP A 189 15.82 -1.97 2.27
N ASN A 190 15.90 -1.77 0.95
CA ASN A 190 17.01 -1.12 0.23
C ASN A 190 16.95 0.41 0.26
N GLY A 191 16.07 1.01 1.07
CA GLY A 191 16.03 2.45 1.33
C GLY A 191 15.06 3.24 0.46
N ALA A 192 14.16 2.56 -0.27
CA ALA A 192 13.08 3.18 -1.03
C ALA A 192 13.55 4.23 -2.06
N VAL A 193 14.68 3.96 -2.72
CA VAL A 193 15.30 4.88 -3.69
C VAL A 193 14.47 4.97 -4.97
N LEU A 194 14.23 6.19 -5.45
CA LEU A 194 13.51 6.43 -6.70
C LEU A 194 14.45 6.37 -7.91
N ASP A 195 14.05 5.62 -8.93
CA ASP A 195 14.66 5.58 -10.26
C ASP A 195 13.90 6.45 -11.28
N VAL A 196 12.94 7.25 -10.82
CA VAL A 196 12.08 8.14 -11.60
C VAL A 196 12.09 9.56 -11.02
N ASP A 197 11.52 10.52 -11.76
CA ASP A 197 11.32 11.87 -11.23
C ASP A 197 10.42 11.82 -9.97
N PRO A 198 10.75 12.51 -8.86
CA PRO A 198 9.96 12.50 -7.64
C PRO A 198 8.50 12.95 -7.83
N THR A 199 8.23 13.75 -8.87
CA THR A 199 6.90 14.24 -9.25
C THR A 199 6.14 13.30 -10.20
N THR A 200 6.73 12.15 -10.54
CA THR A 200 6.08 11.14 -11.36
C THR A 200 4.75 10.72 -10.74
N PRO A 201 3.62 10.88 -11.44
CA PRO A 201 2.31 10.56 -10.87
C PRO A 201 2.10 9.05 -10.65
N VAL A 202 1.49 8.70 -9.52
CA VAL A 202 1.07 7.35 -9.13
C VAL A 202 -0.46 7.29 -9.17
N ILE A 203 -1.00 7.43 -10.38
CA ILE A 203 -2.45 7.57 -10.58
C ILE A 203 -3.14 6.20 -10.59
N GLY A 204 -4.24 6.11 -9.84
CA GLY A 204 -5.14 4.96 -9.83
C GLY A 204 -5.77 4.74 -11.19
N GLY A 205 -5.38 3.67 -11.87
CA GLY A 205 -5.75 3.43 -13.26
C GLY A 205 -5.97 1.97 -13.57
N ARG A 206 -6.80 1.27 -12.77
CA ARG A 206 -7.33 -0.02 -13.23
C ARG A 206 -8.26 0.23 -14.40
N SER A 207 -7.69 0.17 -15.60
CA SER A 207 -8.43 0.00 -16.84
C SER A 207 -9.33 -1.21 -16.63
N VAL A 208 -10.64 -0.97 -16.52
CA VAL A 208 -11.64 -2.02 -16.50
C VAL A 208 -11.48 -2.80 -17.81
N ARG A 209 -10.83 -3.96 -17.76
CA ARG A 209 -10.88 -4.96 -18.84
C ARG A 209 -12.07 -5.89 -18.62
#